data_AF-A0A2K3NLW7-F1
#
_entry.id   AF-A0A2K3NLW7-F1
#
_cell.length_a   1.000
_cell.length_b   1.000
_cell.length_c   1.000
_cell.angle_alpha   90.00
_cell.angle_beta   90.00
_cell.angle_gamma   90.00
#
_symmetry.space_group_name_H-M   'P 1'
#
loop_
_entity.id
_entity.type
_entity.pdbx_description
1 polymer ?
#
loop_
_entity_poly.entity_id
_entity_poly.type
_entity_poly.pdbx_seq_one_letter_code
_entity_poly.pdbx_strand_id
1 'polypeptide(L)'
;MEKAVRAYAEVLRLVRRLPKDSRGYYAKYARENFVNYREVDPSDSTTLHDLFQRTYTHSLWVLHKYSVDESAADKLKGICCT
;
A
#
# COMPACT_ATOMS: atom_id res chain seq x y z
N MET A 1 -13.81 3.10 5.81
CA MET A 1 -13.41 2.03 4.86
C MET A 1 -12.97 2.53 3.49
N GLU A 2 -13.58 3.57 2.91
CA GLU A 2 -13.25 4.03 1.55
C GLU A 2 -11.75 4.35 1.33
N LYS A 3 -11.11 5.05 2.28
CA LYS A 3 -9.66 5.36 2.24
C LYS A 3 -8.78 4.10 2.14
N ALA A 4 -9.11 3.06 2.91
CA ALA A 4 -8.38 1.78 2.90
C ALA A 4 -8.50 1.06 1.56
N VAL A 5 -9.71 1.03 0.97
CA VAL A 5 -9.94 0.43 -0.35
C VAL A 5 -9.18 1.20 -1.44
N ARG A 6 -9.17 2.54 -1.37
CA ARG A 6 -8.40 3.39 -2.30
C ARG A 6 -6.90 3.16 -2.19
N ALA A 7 -6.37 3.06 -0.97
CA ALA A 7 -4.96 2.75 -0.73
C ALA A 7 -4.61 1.36 -1.29
N TYR A 8 -5.41 0.34 -1.00
CA TYR A 8 -5.20 -1.01 -1.51
C TYR A 8 -5.21 -1.08 -3.04
N ALA A 9 -6.19 -0.42 -3.68
CA ALA A 9 -6.26 -0.35 -5.15
C ALA A 9 -5.02 0.31 -5.75
N GLU A 10 -4.48 1.35 -5.10
CA GLU A 10 -3.28 2.04 -5.56
C GLU A 10 -2.03 1.17 -5.36
N VAL A 11 -1.89 0.45 -4.25
CA VAL A 11 -0.83 -0.55 -4.04
C VAL A 11 -0.85 -1.59 -5.17
N LEU A 12 -2.02 -2.10 -5.57
CA LEU A 12 -2.12 -3.04 -6.70
C LEU A 12 -1.71 -2.42 -8.04
N ARG A 13 -1.88 -1.09 -8.23
CA ARG A 13 -1.35 -0.40 -9.42
C ARG A 13 0.18 -0.31 -9.38
N LEU A 14 0.77 -0.04 -8.22
CA LEU A 14 2.22 -0.06 -8.03
C LEU A 14 2.81 -1.45 -8.29
N VAL A 15 2.16 -2.52 -7.81
CA VAL A 15 2.58 -3.90 -8.08
C VAL A 15 2.67 -4.20 -9.57
N ARG A 16 1.83 -3.60 -10.42
CA ARG A 16 1.91 -3.77 -11.88
C ARG A 16 3.16 -3.14 -12.51
N ARG A 17 3.81 -2.19 -11.82
CA ARG A 17 5.07 -1.57 -12.26
C ARG A 17 6.30 -2.42 -11.96
N LEU A 18 6.16 -3.45 -11.11
CA LEU A 18 7.26 -4.36 -10.76
C LEU A 18 7.57 -5.35 -11.90
N PRO A 19 8.75 -6.02 -11.85
CA PRO A 19 9.07 -7.15 -12.75
C PRO A 19 7.99 -8.25 -12.71
N LYS A 20 7.68 -8.83 -13.87
CA LYS A 20 6.52 -9.75 -14.05
C LYS A 20 6.51 -10.93 -13.06
N ASP A 21 7.67 -11.52 -12.81
CA ASP A 21 7.92 -12.63 -11.90
C ASP A 21 7.64 -12.26 -10.42
N SER A 22 7.93 -11.02 -10.02
CA SER A 22 7.69 -10.54 -8.65
C SER A 22 6.24 -10.17 -8.34
N ARG A 23 5.41 -9.87 -9.36
CA ARG A 23 4.07 -9.29 -9.17
C ARG A 23 3.14 -10.18 -8.35
N GLY A 24 3.18 -11.49 -8.59
CA GLY A 24 2.34 -12.46 -7.89
C GLY A 24 2.59 -12.45 -6.38
N TYR A 25 3.88 -12.43 -5.99
CA TYR A 25 4.28 -12.36 -4.59
C TYR A 25 3.75 -11.08 -3.92
N TYR A 26 3.99 -9.90 -4.50
CA TYR A 26 3.57 -8.65 -3.88
C TYR A 26 2.06 -8.41 -3.92
N ALA A 27 1.35 -8.90 -4.94
CA ALA A 27 -0.12 -8.86 -4.97
C ALA A 27 -0.72 -9.71 -3.84
N LYS A 28 -0.17 -10.90 -3.60
CA LYS A 28 -0.56 -11.77 -2.47
C LYS A 28 -0.26 -11.07 -1.15
N TYR A 29 0.96 -10.58 -0.96
CA TYR A 29 1.37 -9.89 0.26
C TYR A 29 0.50 -8.66 0.57
N ALA A 30 0.15 -7.86 -0.45
CA ALA A 30 -0.74 -6.70 -0.29
C ALA A 30 -2.14 -7.14 0.17
N ARG A 31 -2.68 -8.22 -0.41
CA ARG A 31 -3.98 -8.77 -0.01
C ARG A 31 -3.96 -9.26 1.44
N GLU A 32 -2.93 -10.00 1.83
CA GLU A 32 -2.77 -10.51 3.19
C GLU A 32 -2.74 -9.37 4.20
N ASN A 33 -1.93 -8.33 3.96
CA ASN A 33 -1.89 -7.15 4.83
C ASN A 33 -3.26 -6.46 4.93
N PHE A 34 -3.95 -6.27 3.80
CA PHE A 34 -5.28 -5.65 3.81
C PHE A 34 -6.30 -6.44 4.65
N VAL A 35 -6.29 -7.78 4.54
CA VAL A 35 -7.21 -8.66 5.27
C VAL A 35 -6.84 -8.81 6.75
N ASN A 36 -5.56 -8.74 7.09
CA ASN A 36 -5.07 -8.84 8.47
C ASN A 36 -5.60 -7.72 9.37
N TYR A 37 -5.86 -6.54 8.81
CA TYR A 37 -6.34 -5.38 9.56
C TYR A 37 -7.84 -5.10 9.37
N ARG A 38 -8.61 -6.07 8.86
CA ARG A 38 -10.05 -5.87 8.56
C ARG A 38 -10.92 -5.61 9.80
N GLU A 39 -10.45 -6.04 10.98
CA GLU A 39 -11.17 -5.93 12.26
C GLU A 39 -10.68 -4.75 13.10
N VAL A 40 -9.75 -3.93 12.57
CA VAL A 40 -9.34 -2.68 13.22
C VAL A 40 -10.55 -1.75 13.30
N ASP A 41 -10.77 -1.19 14.48
CA ASP A 41 -11.85 -0.25 14.74
C ASP A 41 -11.75 0.96 13.79
N PRO A 42 -12.77 1.23 12.96
CA PRO A 42 -12.79 2.40 12.09
C PRO A 42 -12.68 3.74 12.82
N SER A 43 -12.97 3.78 14.12
CA SER A 43 -12.88 4.95 14.98
C SER A 43 -11.49 5.14 15.62
N ASP A 44 -10.62 4.12 15.58
CA ASP A 44 -9.24 4.24 16.04
C ASP A 44 -8.38 4.93 14.98
N SER A 45 -8.44 6.26 14.98
CA SER A 45 -7.72 7.10 14.04
C SER A 45 -6.20 6.94 14.14
N THR A 46 -5.67 6.59 15.31
CA THR A 46 -4.22 6.44 15.52
C THR A 46 -3.72 5.18 14.85
N THR A 47 -4.34 4.03 15.12
CA THR A 47 -3.98 2.77 14.48
C THR A 47 -4.15 2.87 12.96
N LEU A 48 -5.24 3.48 12.48
CA LEU A 48 -5.44 3.68 11.05
C LEU A 48 -4.37 4.56 10.43
N HIS A 49 -3.98 5.67 11.08
CA HIS A 49 -2.91 6.54 10.60
C HIS A 49 -1.59 5.77 10.45
N ASP A 50 -1.20 5.00 11.47
CA ASP A 50 0.04 4.21 11.44
C ASP A 50 0.02 3.15 10.35
N LEU A 51 -1.12 2.49 10.13
CA LEU A 51 -1.30 1.53 9.04
C LEU A 51 -1.17 2.18 7.66
N PHE A 52 -1.70 3.39 7.48
CA PHE A 52 -1.54 4.13 6.22
C PHE A 52 -0.11 4.57 6.00
N GLN A 53 0.57 5.10 7.02
CA GLN A 53 1.99 5.46 6.93
C GLN A 53 2.84 4.24 6.57
N ARG A 54 2.64 3.12 7.27
CA ARG A 54 3.34 1.86 6.96
C ARG A 54 3.06 1.36 5.55
N THR A 55 1.83 1.51 5.05
CA THR A 55 1.46 1.14 3.68
C THR A 55 2.24 1.96 2.66
N TYR A 56 2.37 3.27 2.88
CA TYR A 56 3.16 4.16 2.02
C TYR A 56 4.65 3.81 2.07
N THR A 57 5.24 3.77 3.26
CA THR A 57 6.67 3.46 3.46
C THR A 57 7.05 2.11 2.87
N HIS A 58 6.23 1.08 3.09
CA HIS A 58 6.54 -0.24 2.55
C HIS A 58 6.42 -0.27 1.03
N SER A 59 5.43 0.42 0.46
CA SER A 59 5.31 0.54 -1.00
C SER A 59 6.54 1.21 -1.61
N LEU A 60 7.03 2.30 -1.00
CA LEU A 60 8.28 2.95 -1.42
C LEU A 60 9.48 2.00 -1.38
N TRP A 61 9.63 1.25 -0.28
CA TRP A 61 10.74 0.29 -0.16
C TRP A 61 10.71 -0.76 -1.27
N VAL A 62 9.52 -1.28 -1.62
CA VAL A 62 9.36 -2.24 -2.72
C VAL A 62 9.69 -1.59 -4.06
N LEU A 63 9.24 -0.36 -4.32
CA LEU A 63 9.57 0.35 -5.55
C LEU A 63 11.07 0.55 -5.69
N HIS A 64 11.73 1.04 -4.63
CA HIS A 64 13.18 1.24 -4.59
C HIS A 64 13.95 -0.07 -4.83
N LYS A 65 13.50 -1.18 -4.23
CA LYS A 65 14.09 -2.52 -4.45
C LYS A 65 14.17 -2.91 -5.93
N TYR A 66 13.22 -2.47 -6.76
CA TYR A 66 13.16 -2.77 -8.18
C TYR A 66 13.51 -1.57 -9.07
N SER A 67 14.15 -0.54 -8.51
CA SER A 67 14.54 0.69 -9.21
C SER A 67 13.36 1.38 -9.93
N VAL A 68 12.15 1.25 -9.38
CA VAL A 68 10.98 2.00 -9.85
C VAL A 68 11.02 3.37 -9.21
N ASP A 69 10.84 4.40 -10.05
CA ASP A 69 10.85 5.79 -9.62
C ASP A 69 9.82 6.08 -8.51
N GLU A 70 10.23 6.84 -7.49
CA GLU A 70 9.41 7.14 -6.31
C GLU A 70 8.14 7.93 -6.65
N SER A 71 8.16 8.78 -7.69
CA SER A 71 6.97 9.55 -8.12
C SER A 71 5.81 8.65 -8.54
N ALA A 72 6.08 7.36 -8.83
CA ALA A 72 5.05 6.36 -9.02
C ALA A 72 4.07 6.29 -7.84
N ALA A 73 4.53 6.56 -6.62
CA ALA A 73 3.78 6.49 -5.39
C ALA A 73 3.13 7.80 -4.95
N ASP A 74 3.23 8.90 -5.72
CA ASP A 74 2.66 10.21 -5.33
C ASP A 74 1.17 10.13 -5.02
N LYS A 75 0.42 9.35 -5.81
CA LYS A 75 -1.00 9.13 -5.57
C LYS A 75 -1.25 8.34 -4.28
N LEU A 76 -0.39 7.36 -3.96
CA LEU A 76 -0.50 6.61 -2.71
C LEU A 76 -0.17 7.53 -1.52
N LYS A 77 0.87 8.38 -1.65
CA LYS A 77 1.21 9.42 -0.65
C LYS A 77 0.01 10.31 -0.34
N GLY A 78 -0.66 10.82 -1.38
CA GLY A 78 -1.84 11.66 -1.25
C GLY A 78 -3.06 10.96 -0.63
N ILE A 79 -3.08 9.62 -0.60
CA ILE A 79 -4.12 8.84 0.09
C ILE A 79 -3.69 8.52 1.52
N CYS A 80 -2.44 8.13 1.75
CA CYS A 80 -1.98 7.56 3.01
C CYS A 80 -1.45 8.60 4.01
N CYS A 81 -0.88 9.71 3.53
CA CYS A 81 -0.19 10.68 4.35
C CYS A 81 -0.95 12.01 4.51
N THR A 82 -2.21 12.05 4.02
CA THR A 82 -3.15 13.15 4.19
C THR A 82 -4.14 12.88 5.30
#